data_AF-A0A918P6P8-F1
#
_entry.id   AF-A0A918P6P8-F1
#
_cell.length_a   1.000
_cell.length_b   1.000
_cell.length_c   1.000
_cell.angle_alpha   90.00
_cell.angle_beta   90.00
_cell.angle_gamma   90.00
#
_symmetry.space_group_name_H-M   'P 1'
#
loop_
_entity.id
_entity.type
_entity.pdbx_description
1 polymer ?
#
loop_
_entity_poly.entity_id
_entity_poly.type
_entity_poly.pdbx_seq_one_letter_code
_entity_poly.pdbx_strand_id
1 'polypeptide(L)'
;MNGAISDPPDLSQAVLLNPTTVHGIMSGENSEARPVADISPDKPMEQVFSEFTAKARQEGRLDGMQDKLATMVRRHLASKRAQEPNEFGYRRFVAPERIKGRFGKPRLSHTFYLPAQGGRPYCYEGDPAPEGRALAKGGFKEVMARSPRHVAFRPVKSQMPFAKPAIDPAEYADLKTIVPNHVVDRDVMIASNAGTMLRATIRRDPAKQDDARFTAFRPLLADLAKLHDRGVFHLDIKPENLAVRTDASGRVVSVSLIDTDGMVKAGRALGNISYTSGYLPFLLKFDVARGDVRACRTADEFAMLFSLMESDACRFPGLEPFLREVRLDAAGRSVFPDYSCRALRNWMKTRIKPEYHTLVRDLLHFPYLHRVGCNEPPALVDMIRWPASTGAV
;
A
#
# COMPACT_ATOMS: atom_id res chain seq x y z
N MET A 1 -44.45 6.89 -41.95
CA MET A 1 -44.77 7.27 -40.56
C MET A 1 -43.50 7.13 -39.75
N ASN A 2 -43.14 8.23 -39.09
CA ASN A 2 -41.85 8.53 -38.48
C ASN A 2 -41.56 7.72 -37.21
N GLY A 3 -40.27 7.58 -36.90
CA GLY A 3 -39.77 7.10 -35.61
C GLY A 3 -38.24 7.07 -35.58
N ALA A 4 -37.62 8.25 -35.67
CA ALA A 4 -36.18 8.46 -35.61
C ALA A 4 -35.63 8.23 -34.18
N ILE A 5 -34.52 7.51 -34.08
CA ILE A 5 -33.68 7.42 -32.87
C ILE A 5 -32.55 8.43 -33.03
N SER A 6 -32.45 9.33 -32.06
CA SER A 6 -31.51 10.44 -31.95
C SER A 6 -30.05 9.99 -31.76
N ASP A 7 -29.15 10.62 -32.49
CA ASP A 7 -27.70 10.58 -32.30
C ASP A 7 -27.27 11.16 -30.93
N PRO A 8 -26.17 10.66 -30.33
CA PRO A 8 -25.59 11.27 -29.14
C PRO A 8 -24.83 12.57 -29.48
N PRO A 9 -24.81 13.57 -28.58
CA PRO A 9 -24.24 14.88 -28.88
C PRO A 9 -22.71 14.91 -28.95
N ASP A 10 -22.27 15.70 -29.91
CA ASP A 10 -20.93 16.18 -30.23
C ASP A 10 -20.25 16.87 -29.03
N LEU A 11 -19.00 16.48 -28.75
CA LEU A 11 -18.14 16.98 -27.67
C LEU A 11 -17.22 18.13 -28.12
N SER A 12 -17.56 18.85 -29.19
CA SER A 12 -16.78 19.99 -29.67
C SER A 12 -17.42 21.34 -29.29
N GLN A 13 -17.44 21.68 -27.99
CA GLN A 13 -17.46 23.08 -27.53
C GLN A 13 -17.38 23.21 -25.99
N ALA A 14 -16.18 23.51 -25.48
CA ALA A 14 -15.99 24.26 -24.24
C ALA A 14 -14.59 24.88 -24.19
N VAL A 15 -14.49 26.02 -24.87
CA VAL A 15 -13.70 27.24 -24.59
C VAL A 15 -12.46 27.14 -23.69
N LEU A 16 -11.34 27.51 -24.32
CA LEU A 16 -10.06 27.97 -23.78
C LEU A 16 -10.17 28.90 -22.56
N LEU A 17 -9.41 28.60 -21.49
CA LEU A 17 -8.80 29.63 -20.64
C LEU A 17 -7.31 29.29 -20.44
N ASN A 18 -6.47 30.23 -20.87
CA ASN A 18 -5.01 30.21 -20.84
C ASN A 18 -4.49 30.77 -19.47
N PRO A 19 -3.17 30.86 -19.19
CA PRO A 19 -2.58 30.37 -17.96
C PRO A 19 -1.80 31.48 -17.25
N THR A 20 -2.43 32.21 -16.34
CA THR A 20 -1.71 33.11 -15.42
C THR A 20 -2.66 33.52 -14.32
N THR A 21 -2.17 33.47 -13.08
CA THR A 21 -2.79 33.90 -11.81
C THR A 21 -3.09 32.74 -10.85
N VAL A 22 -2.04 32.15 -10.26
CA VAL A 22 -1.86 32.01 -8.80
C VAL A 22 -0.36 31.78 -8.53
N HIS A 23 0.45 32.79 -8.85
CA HIS A 23 1.73 33.02 -8.20
C HIS A 23 1.55 34.27 -7.37
N GLY A 24 1.71 34.14 -6.05
CA GLY A 24 1.48 35.21 -5.08
C GLY A 24 0.16 35.04 -4.33
N ILE A 25 0.17 34.18 -3.31
CA ILE A 25 -0.39 34.43 -1.97
C ILE A 25 0.02 33.22 -1.11
N MET A 26 0.92 33.48 -0.16
CA MET A 26 1.40 32.62 0.94
C MET A 26 2.60 31.70 0.66
N SER A 27 3.67 32.33 0.19
CA SER A 27 4.98 32.16 0.84
C SER A 27 4.85 32.52 2.33
N GLY A 28 4.77 31.50 3.19
CA GLY A 28 4.90 31.64 4.64
C GLY A 28 6.16 30.91 5.08
N GLU A 29 7.28 31.62 5.12
CA GLU A 29 8.44 31.20 5.88
C GLU A 29 8.06 31.11 7.37
N ASN A 30 8.50 30.03 8.01
CA ASN A 30 8.71 29.78 9.46
C ASN A 30 8.04 28.51 9.99
N SER A 31 8.74 27.38 9.89
CA SER A 31 9.56 26.90 11.01
C SER A 31 10.29 25.64 10.56
N GLU A 32 11.62 25.66 10.66
CA GLU A 32 12.44 24.46 10.51
C GLU A 32 11.92 23.38 11.47
N ALA A 33 11.27 22.36 10.92
CA ALA A 33 11.03 21.13 11.65
C ALA A 33 12.40 20.46 11.84
N ARG A 34 13.08 20.78 12.95
CA ARG A 34 14.25 20.02 13.39
C ARG A 34 13.86 18.54 13.45
N PRO A 35 14.68 17.62 12.94
CA PRO A 35 14.38 16.20 13.00
C PRO A 35 14.19 15.81 14.47
N VAL A 36 13.01 15.30 14.79
CA VAL A 36 12.78 14.67 16.09
C VAL A 36 13.67 13.43 16.09
N ALA A 37 14.70 13.44 16.94
CA ALA A 37 15.64 12.34 17.13
C ALA A 37 14.97 10.96 17.03
N ASP A 38 15.62 10.08 16.27
CA ASP A 38 15.25 8.69 16.05
C ASP A 38 15.11 7.97 17.41
N ILE A 39 13.87 7.72 17.85
CA ILE A 39 13.60 6.84 18.99
C ILE A 39 13.55 5.42 18.42
N SER A 40 14.53 4.61 18.80
CA SER A 40 14.72 3.23 18.31
C SER A 40 13.43 2.38 18.33
N PRO A 41 13.19 1.56 17.28
CA PRO A 41 11.98 0.78 17.08
C PRO A 41 11.84 -0.48 17.97
N ASP A 42 12.62 -0.62 19.05
CA ASP A 42 12.55 -1.81 19.92
C ASP A 42 12.20 -1.50 21.39
N LYS A 43 11.94 -0.24 21.73
CA LYS A 43 11.78 0.17 23.15
C LYS A 43 10.37 -0.07 23.72
N PRO A 44 10.24 -0.55 24.99
CA PRO A 44 8.97 -0.62 25.73
C PRO A 44 8.31 0.75 25.89
N MET A 45 6.98 0.78 26.06
CA MET A 45 6.21 2.03 26.15
C MET A 45 6.65 2.89 27.34
N GLU A 46 6.98 2.25 28.47
CA GLU A 46 7.54 2.90 29.65
C GLU A 46 8.85 3.65 29.32
N GLN A 47 9.65 3.11 28.42
CA GLN A 47 10.89 3.72 27.94
C GLN A 47 10.64 4.82 26.91
N VAL A 48 9.69 4.63 25.98
CA VAL A 48 9.28 5.69 25.02
C VAL A 48 8.73 6.91 25.75
N PHE A 49 7.89 6.69 26.79
CA PHE A 49 7.41 7.75 27.66
C PHE A 49 8.55 8.37 28.47
N SER A 50 9.45 7.56 29.03
CA SER A 50 10.63 8.07 29.75
C SER A 50 11.50 8.97 28.88
N GLU A 51 11.71 8.62 27.61
CA GLU A 51 12.51 9.38 26.65
C GLU A 51 11.80 10.64 26.16
N PHE A 52 10.50 10.57 25.88
CA PHE A 52 9.67 11.74 25.62
C PHE A 52 9.71 12.73 26.79
N THR A 53 9.66 12.21 28.03
CA THR A 53 9.72 13.01 29.25
C THR A 53 11.11 13.61 29.46
N ALA A 54 12.18 12.84 29.21
CA ALA A 54 13.55 13.32 29.28
C ALA A 54 13.84 14.45 28.27
N LYS A 55 13.32 14.32 27.04
CA LYS A 55 13.43 15.39 26.03
C LYS A 55 12.64 16.64 26.41
N ALA A 56 11.41 16.48 26.90
CA ALA A 56 10.60 17.59 27.38
C ALA A 56 11.23 18.32 28.58
N ARG A 57 11.98 17.58 29.43
CA ARG A 57 12.81 18.11 30.53
C ARG A 57 14.01 18.90 30.00
N GLN A 58 14.70 18.40 28.98
CA GLN A 58 15.83 19.09 28.34
C GLN A 58 15.40 20.38 27.62
N GLU A 59 14.17 20.45 27.15
CA GLU A 59 13.57 21.64 26.52
C GLU A 59 12.94 22.63 27.53
N GLY A 60 13.03 22.38 28.85
CA GLY A 60 12.51 23.28 29.89
C GLY A 60 11.00 23.51 29.85
N ARG A 61 10.24 22.59 29.23
CA ARG A 61 8.85 22.84 28.84
C ARG A 61 7.79 22.51 29.90
N LEU A 62 8.15 21.88 31.02
CA LEU A 62 7.17 21.14 31.83
C LEU A 62 7.62 20.87 33.29
N ASP A 63 7.91 21.89 34.11
CA ASP A 63 8.11 21.65 35.55
C ASP A 63 6.76 21.52 36.29
N GLY A 64 6.56 20.40 37.02
CA GLY A 64 5.43 20.17 37.94
C GLY A 64 4.23 19.36 37.43
N MET A 65 4.01 19.26 36.11
CA MET A 65 2.91 18.44 35.54
C MET A 65 3.33 17.03 35.11
N GLN A 66 4.64 16.76 35.00
CA GLN A 66 5.18 15.52 34.43
C GLN A 66 4.94 14.29 35.30
N ASP A 67 5.22 14.35 36.59
CA ASP A 67 5.02 13.21 37.49
C ASP A 67 3.54 12.90 37.68
N LYS A 68 2.68 13.94 37.68
CA LYS A 68 1.22 13.77 37.68
C LYS A 68 0.72 13.15 36.39
N LEU A 69 1.20 13.59 35.22
CA LEU A 69 0.80 13.04 33.93
C LEU A 69 1.32 11.61 33.74
N ALA A 70 2.58 11.33 34.07
CA ALA A 70 3.16 9.99 34.00
C ALA A 70 2.51 9.04 35.01
N THR A 71 2.13 9.52 36.20
CA THR A 71 1.38 8.73 37.20
C THR A 71 -0.07 8.54 36.79
N MET A 72 -0.73 9.55 36.23
CA MET A 72 -2.08 9.41 35.66
C MET A 72 -2.10 8.45 34.50
N VAL A 73 -1.13 8.54 33.57
CA VAL A 73 -0.99 7.60 32.44
C VAL A 73 -0.70 6.20 32.98
N ARG A 74 0.23 6.02 33.93
CA ARG A 74 0.49 4.71 34.55
C ARG A 74 -0.73 4.13 35.28
N ARG A 75 -1.43 4.92 36.09
CA ARG A 75 -2.62 4.49 36.84
C ARG A 75 -3.81 4.23 35.92
N HIS A 76 -3.97 5.03 34.87
CA HIS A 76 -4.98 4.83 33.85
C HIS A 76 -4.68 3.57 33.03
N LEU A 77 -3.45 3.39 32.55
CA LEU A 77 -3.00 2.18 31.87
C LEU A 77 -3.15 0.95 32.78
N ALA A 78 -2.87 1.05 34.08
CA ALA A 78 -3.09 -0.03 35.04
C ALA A 78 -4.58 -0.37 35.22
N SER A 79 -5.46 0.64 35.37
CA SER A 79 -6.91 0.42 35.44
C SER A 79 -7.51 -0.13 34.13
N LYS A 80 -6.84 0.11 33.00
CA LYS A 80 -7.27 -0.33 31.68
C LYS A 80 -6.60 -1.63 31.23
N ARG A 81 -5.46 -2.02 31.80
CA ARG A 81 -4.92 -3.40 31.72
C ARG A 81 -5.89 -4.41 32.35
N ALA A 82 -6.75 -3.96 33.27
CA ALA A 82 -7.87 -4.72 33.81
C ALA A 82 -9.09 -4.82 32.86
N GLN A 83 -9.10 -4.09 31.74
CA GLN A 83 -10.10 -4.34 30.70
C GLN A 83 -9.71 -5.60 29.92
N GLU A 84 -10.70 -6.46 29.71
CA GLU A 84 -10.58 -7.61 28.83
C GLU A 84 -10.22 -7.15 27.41
N PRO A 85 -9.24 -7.79 26.76
CA PRO A 85 -8.98 -7.57 25.33
C PRO A 85 -10.23 -7.85 24.50
N ASN A 86 -10.40 -7.14 23.39
CA ASN A 86 -11.40 -7.48 22.39
C ASN A 86 -11.04 -8.79 21.67
N GLU A 87 -11.90 -9.26 20.77
CA GLU A 87 -11.70 -10.50 20.01
C GLU A 87 -10.45 -10.51 19.11
N PHE A 88 -9.87 -9.34 18.85
CA PHE A 88 -8.62 -9.17 18.10
C PHE A 88 -7.38 -9.16 19.01
N GLY A 89 -7.57 -9.27 20.34
CA GLY A 89 -6.50 -9.24 21.32
C GLY A 89 -6.00 -7.84 21.65
N TYR A 90 -6.83 -6.80 21.47
CA TYR A 90 -6.47 -5.41 21.78
C TYR A 90 -7.34 -4.82 22.88
N ARG A 91 -6.74 -3.97 23.71
CA ARG A 91 -7.44 -3.10 24.65
C ARG A 91 -7.52 -1.70 24.05
N ARG A 92 -8.73 -1.18 23.84
CA ARG A 92 -8.96 0.16 23.30
C ARG A 92 -8.89 1.21 24.40
N PHE A 93 -8.07 2.23 24.20
CA PHE A 93 -7.89 3.36 25.09
C PHE A 93 -8.16 4.66 24.32
N VAL A 94 -9.14 5.44 24.76
CA VAL A 94 -9.37 6.80 24.25
C VAL A 94 -8.77 7.78 25.24
N ALA A 95 -7.76 8.53 24.82
CA ALA A 95 -7.19 9.58 25.65
C ALA A 95 -8.25 10.66 25.93
N PRO A 96 -8.43 11.08 27.19
CA PRO A 96 -9.42 12.10 27.53
C PRO A 96 -9.13 13.42 26.80
N GLU A 97 -10.16 14.05 26.23
CA GLU A 97 -10.12 15.27 25.40
C GLU A 97 -9.47 16.50 26.06
N ARG A 98 -9.14 16.44 27.36
CA ARG A 98 -8.69 17.58 28.15
C ARG A 98 -7.17 17.80 28.08
N ILE A 99 -6.68 18.15 26.91
CA ILE A 99 -5.53 19.06 26.83
C ILE A 99 -5.96 20.21 25.92
N LYS A 100 -6.62 21.23 26.51
CA LYS A 100 -6.75 22.54 25.85
C LYS A 100 -5.32 22.97 25.51
N GLY A 101 -4.98 22.97 24.23
CA GLY A 101 -3.72 23.55 23.78
C GLY A 101 -3.67 25.02 24.18
N ARG A 102 -2.47 25.61 24.20
CA ARG A 102 -2.19 27.02 24.57
C ARG A 102 -3.03 28.07 23.81
N PHE A 103 -3.83 27.66 22.82
CA PHE A 103 -4.67 28.48 21.94
C PHE A 103 -6.14 28.02 21.83
N GLY A 104 -6.65 27.21 22.76
CA GLY A 104 -8.10 26.88 22.82
C GLY A 104 -8.63 25.96 21.71
N LYS A 105 -7.81 25.54 20.74
CA LYS A 105 -8.20 24.51 19.76
C LYS A 105 -8.27 23.14 20.45
N PRO A 106 -9.39 22.40 20.37
CA PRO A 106 -9.47 21.03 20.87
C PRO A 106 -8.41 20.18 20.15
N ARG A 107 -7.59 19.45 20.92
CA ARG A 107 -6.72 18.43 20.36
C ARG A 107 -7.54 17.16 20.13
N LEU A 108 -7.26 16.51 19.00
CA LEU A 108 -7.86 15.24 18.61
C LEU A 108 -7.79 14.21 19.74
N SER A 109 -8.91 13.56 20.04
CA SER A 109 -8.94 12.40 20.93
C SER A 109 -8.07 11.30 20.32
N HIS A 110 -6.96 10.95 20.97
CA HIS A 110 -6.11 9.87 20.48
C HIS A 110 -6.74 8.54 20.90
N THR A 111 -7.02 7.67 19.93
CA THR A 111 -7.42 6.28 20.23
C THR A 111 -6.19 5.38 20.06
N PHE A 112 -5.86 4.67 21.13
CA PHE A 112 -4.79 3.70 21.20
C PHE A 112 -5.38 2.29 21.31
N TYR A 113 -4.68 1.33 20.71
CA TYR A 113 -4.99 -0.09 20.77
C TYR A 113 -3.77 -0.82 21.29
N LEU A 114 -3.89 -1.38 22.49
CA LEU A 114 -2.81 -2.03 23.22
C LEU A 114 -2.92 -3.55 23.05
N PRO A 115 -1.92 -4.24 22.47
CA PRO A 115 -1.94 -5.70 22.39
C PRO A 115 -2.01 -6.34 23.78
N ALA A 116 -2.82 -7.38 23.93
CA ALA A 116 -3.04 -8.09 25.19
C ALA A 116 -1.76 -8.75 25.72
N GLN A 117 -0.95 -9.30 24.81
CA GLN A 117 0.29 -10.02 25.09
C GLN A 117 1.48 -9.08 25.35
N GLY A 118 1.25 -7.77 25.44
CA GLY A 118 2.31 -6.77 25.42
C GLY A 118 2.78 -6.46 24.01
N GLY A 119 3.63 -5.46 23.88
CA GLY A 119 4.08 -4.94 22.59
C GLY A 119 3.69 -3.47 22.38
N ARG A 120 3.88 -3.00 21.15
CA ARG A 120 3.71 -1.58 20.81
C ARG A 120 2.23 -1.23 20.68
N PRO A 121 1.77 -0.11 21.28
CA PRO A 121 0.44 0.40 21.00
C PRO A 121 0.31 0.81 19.54
N TYR A 122 -0.79 0.42 18.90
CA TYR A 122 -1.20 1.02 17.65
C TYR A 122 -2.02 2.25 17.96
N CYS A 123 -1.69 3.36 17.33
CA CYS A 123 -2.49 4.57 17.37
C CYS A 123 -2.50 5.18 15.98
N TYR A 124 -3.60 5.84 15.66
CA TYR A 124 -3.61 6.76 14.56
C TYR A 124 -3.84 8.16 15.12
N GLU A 125 -2.84 8.99 14.90
CA GLU A 125 -2.97 10.44 14.94
C GLU A 125 -3.35 10.84 13.51
N GLY A 126 -4.24 11.80 13.33
CA GLY A 126 -4.57 12.25 11.99
C GLY A 126 -5.82 13.09 12.00
N ASP A 127 -5.87 14.06 11.08
CA ASP A 127 -7.07 14.85 10.89
C ASP A 127 -8.21 13.89 10.56
N PRO A 128 -9.23 13.81 11.43
CA PRO A 128 -10.36 12.96 11.19
C PRO A 128 -10.99 13.47 9.91
N ALA A 129 -11.48 12.52 9.13
CA ALA A 129 -12.28 12.87 7.97
C ALA A 129 -13.43 13.81 8.44
N PRO A 130 -13.74 14.89 7.70
CA PRO A 130 -14.83 15.79 8.06
C PRO A 130 -16.11 15.00 8.33
N GLU A 131 -16.93 15.41 9.29
CA GLU A 131 -18.14 14.67 9.67
C GLU A 131 -18.94 14.21 8.44
N GLY A 132 -19.18 12.90 8.35
CA GLY A 132 -19.93 12.28 7.27
C GLY A 132 -19.17 12.07 5.94
N ARG A 133 -17.88 12.38 5.82
CA ARG A 133 -17.10 12.16 4.59
C ARG A 133 -15.82 11.39 4.86
N ALA A 134 -15.45 10.45 4.00
CA ALA A 134 -14.16 9.76 4.06
C ALA A 134 -13.05 10.57 3.37
N LEU A 135 -11.80 10.45 3.83
CA LEU A 135 -10.64 11.07 3.17
C LEU A 135 -10.33 10.40 1.82
N ALA A 136 -10.64 9.10 1.70
CA ALA A 136 -10.58 8.32 0.48
C ALA A 136 -11.47 7.08 0.65
N LYS A 137 -12.02 6.55 -0.44
CA LYS A 137 -12.95 5.41 -0.41
C LYS A 137 -12.55 4.36 -1.44
N GLY A 138 -12.37 3.13 -0.99
CA GLY A 138 -12.23 1.94 -1.84
C GLY A 138 -13.54 1.14 -1.91
N GLY A 139 -13.47 -0.08 -2.45
CA GLY A 139 -14.64 -0.96 -2.55
C GLY A 139 -15.14 -1.50 -1.20
N PHE A 140 -14.20 -1.84 -0.31
CA PHE A 140 -14.50 -2.49 0.98
C PHE A 140 -14.17 -1.62 2.19
N LYS A 141 -13.19 -0.73 2.06
CA LYS A 141 -12.69 0.13 3.15
C LYS A 141 -12.58 1.58 2.74
N GLU A 142 -12.71 2.46 3.71
CA GLU A 142 -12.52 3.91 3.53
C GLU A 142 -11.62 4.49 4.61
N VAL A 143 -10.86 5.51 4.24
CA VAL A 143 -9.88 6.16 5.11
C VAL A 143 -10.61 7.14 6.03
N MET A 144 -10.58 6.86 7.33
CA MET A 144 -11.18 7.72 8.36
C MET A 144 -10.20 8.74 8.94
N ALA A 145 -8.91 8.45 8.91
CA ALA A 145 -7.87 9.33 9.40
C ALA A 145 -6.52 9.00 8.74
N ARG A 146 -5.67 10.02 8.62
CA ARG A 146 -4.33 9.89 8.05
C ARG A 146 -3.36 10.85 8.75
N SER A 147 -2.17 10.36 9.07
CA SER A 147 -0.99 11.17 9.46
C SER A 147 0.19 10.82 8.56
N PRO A 148 1.33 11.54 8.69
CA PRO A 148 2.58 11.13 8.03
C PRO A 148 3.04 9.71 8.35
N ARG A 149 2.60 9.12 9.48
CA ARG A 149 3.02 7.79 9.95
C ARG A 149 1.99 6.70 9.75
N HIS A 150 0.70 6.98 9.88
CA HIS A 150 -0.34 5.96 9.86
C HIS A 150 -1.54 6.34 9.00
N VAL A 151 -2.27 5.32 8.57
CA VAL A 151 -3.59 5.43 7.95
C VAL A 151 -4.53 4.52 8.72
N ALA A 152 -5.70 5.05 9.07
CA ALA A 152 -6.76 4.27 9.69
C ALA A 152 -7.96 4.15 8.75
N PHE A 153 -8.55 2.96 8.75
CA PHE A 153 -9.65 2.58 7.89
C PHE A 153 -10.86 2.13 8.72
N ARG A 154 -12.05 2.37 8.16
CA ARG A 154 -13.29 1.65 8.53
C ARG A 154 -13.84 0.87 7.35
N PRO A 155 -14.68 -0.14 7.59
CA PRO A 155 -15.48 -0.76 6.55
C PRO A 155 -16.40 0.27 5.87
N VAL A 156 -16.60 0.14 4.56
CA VAL A 156 -17.56 0.96 3.81
C VAL A 156 -19.00 0.61 4.18
N LYS A 157 -19.26 -0.68 4.46
CA LYS A 157 -20.57 -1.20 4.87
C LYS A 157 -20.44 -1.71 6.30
N SER A 158 -21.18 -1.14 7.23
CA SER A 158 -21.17 -1.54 8.65
C SER A 158 -21.55 -3.02 8.87
N GLN A 159 -22.27 -3.62 7.94
CA GLN A 159 -22.65 -5.04 8.00
C GLN A 159 -21.53 -6.00 7.55
N MET A 160 -20.41 -5.48 7.07
CA MET A 160 -19.23 -6.24 6.66
C MET A 160 -18.02 -5.79 7.49
N PRO A 161 -17.97 -6.13 8.80
CA PRO A 161 -16.85 -5.75 9.65
C PRO A 161 -15.55 -6.39 9.17
N PHE A 162 -14.42 -5.83 9.59
CA PHE A 162 -13.12 -6.46 9.38
C PHE A 162 -13.07 -7.81 10.11
N ALA A 163 -12.52 -8.81 9.43
CA ALA A 163 -12.22 -10.10 10.01
C ALA A 163 -10.76 -10.14 10.47
N LYS A 164 -10.44 -11.09 11.36
CA LYS A 164 -9.05 -11.35 11.71
C LYS A 164 -8.29 -11.82 10.46
N PRO A 165 -7.14 -11.21 10.12
CA PRO A 165 -6.35 -11.64 8.96
C PRO A 165 -5.98 -13.12 9.05
N ALA A 166 -5.94 -13.80 7.91
CA ALA A 166 -5.57 -15.20 7.84
C ALA A 166 -4.08 -15.45 8.17
N ILE A 167 -3.25 -14.41 8.03
CA ILE A 167 -1.82 -14.39 8.33
C ILE A 167 -1.58 -13.37 9.42
N ASP A 168 -0.84 -13.73 10.47
CA ASP A 168 -0.45 -12.74 11.47
C ASP A 168 0.53 -11.72 10.85
N PRO A 169 0.25 -10.41 10.92
CA PRO A 169 1.19 -9.35 10.53
C PRO A 169 2.63 -9.54 11.03
N ALA A 170 2.81 -10.14 12.21
CA ALA A 170 4.12 -10.44 12.76
C ALA A 170 4.94 -11.44 11.91
N GLU A 171 4.29 -12.33 11.15
CA GLU A 171 4.96 -13.32 10.28
C GLU A 171 5.71 -12.68 9.11
N TYR A 172 5.43 -11.41 8.78
CA TYR A 172 6.04 -10.69 7.67
C TYR A 172 6.47 -9.26 8.00
N ALA A 173 6.54 -8.90 9.29
CA ALA A 173 6.89 -7.56 9.73
C ALA A 173 8.33 -7.14 9.39
N ASP A 174 9.23 -8.09 9.13
CA ASP A 174 10.61 -7.83 8.71
C ASP A 174 10.74 -7.46 7.21
N LEU A 175 9.69 -7.71 6.42
CA LEU A 175 9.64 -7.38 4.99
C LEU A 175 9.24 -5.91 4.82
N LYS A 176 10.24 -5.04 4.78
CA LYS A 176 10.09 -3.57 4.88
C LYS A 176 9.15 -2.96 3.83
N THR A 177 9.01 -3.59 2.68
CA THR A 177 8.15 -3.11 1.59
C THR A 177 6.77 -3.76 1.54
N ILE A 178 6.48 -4.72 2.44
CA ILE A 178 5.18 -5.34 2.61
C ILE A 178 4.52 -4.74 3.85
N VAL A 179 3.55 -3.85 3.67
CA VAL A 179 3.04 -3.00 4.73
C VAL A 179 1.99 -3.75 5.54
N PRO A 180 2.23 -4.07 6.82
CA PRO A 180 1.27 -4.85 7.59
C PRO A 180 0.02 -4.03 7.94
N ASN A 181 -1.13 -4.68 7.79
CA ASN A 181 -2.43 -4.17 8.22
C ASN A 181 -2.81 -4.79 9.55
N HIS A 182 -3.09 -3.95 10.55
CA HIS A 182 -3.51 -4.38 11.87
C HIS A 182 -5.01 -4.13 12.03
N VAL A 183 -5.80 -5.21 11.99
CA VAL A 183 -7.21 -5.16 12.41
C VAL A 183 -7.23 -5.15 13.93
N VAL A 184 -7.51 -3.96 14.49
CA VAL A 184 -7.47 -3.72 15.94
C VAL A 184 -8.87 -3.70 16.56
N ASP A 185 -9.90 -3.61 15.73
CA ASP A 185 -11.32 -3.67 16.10
C ASP A 185 -12.15 -4.10 14.87
N ARG A 186 -13.43 -4.47 15.07
CA ARG A 186 -14.35 -4.84 13.97
C ARG A 186 -14.50 -3.75 12.92
N ASP A 187 -14.37 -2.50 13.37
CA ASP A 187 -14.57 -1.32 12.53
C ASP A 187 -13.28 -0.52 12.31
N VAL A 188 -12.13 -0.99 12.80
CA VAL A 188 -10.88 -0.24 12.76
C VAL A 188 -9.72 -1.12 12.33
N MET A 189 -9.11 -0.72 11.22
CA MET A 189 -7.84 -1.24 10.72
C MET A 189 -6.82 -0.11 10.67
N ILE A 190 -5.59 -0.37 11.10
CA ILE A 190 -4.49 0.60 11.12
C ILE A 190 -3.32 0.03 10.31
N ALA A 191 -2.72 0.86 9.46
CA ALA A 191 -1.52 0.52 8.71
C ALA A 191 -0.51 1.67 8.74
N SER A 192 0.75 1.37 8.44
CA SER A 192 1.74 2.43 8.21
C SER A 192 1.41 3.22 6.95
N ASN A 193 1.63 4.53 6.98
CA ASN A 193 1.46 5.37 5.80
C ASN A 193 2.62 5.17 4.83
N ALA A 194 2.38 4.39 3.78
CA ALA A 194 3.34 4.07 2.73
C ALA A 194 3.44 5.12 1.61
N GLY A 195 2.67 6.21 1.70
CA GLY A 195 2.68 7.30 0.72
C GLY A 195 1.44 7.31 -0.18
N THR A 196 1.63 7.63 -1.46
CA THR A 196 0.54 7.77 -2.43
C THR A 196 0.37 6.50 -3.25
N MET A 197 -0.86 6.12 -3.59
CA MET A 197 -1.09 4.95 -4.47
C MET A 197 -0.38 5.12 -5.82
N LEU A 198 0.31 4.08 -6.29
CA LEU A 198 1.06 4.06 -7.56
C LEU A 198 0.14 4.39 -8.74
N ARG A 199 -1.10 3.87 -8.75
CA ARG A 199 -2.09 4.20 -9.79
C ARG A 199 -2.28 5.71 -9.98
N ALA A 200 -2.27 6.47 -8.90
CA ALA A 200 -2.43 7.92 -8.93
C ALA A 200 -1.17 8.64 -9.45
N THR A 201 0.01 8.02 -9.35
CA THR A 201 1.27 8.61 -9.80
C THR A 201 1.61 8.28 -11.25
N ILE A 202 1.16 7.13 -11.78
CA ILE A 202 1.35 6.76 -13.18
C ILE A 202 0.72 7.79 -14.12
N ARG A 203 -0.46 8.32 -13.76
CA ARG A 203 -1.27 9.17 -14.65
C ARG A 203 -0.92 10.67 -14.66
N ARG A 204 -0.07 11.14 -13.73
CA ARG A 204 0.04 12.58 -13.44
C ARG A 204 1.13 13.32 -14.20
N ASP A 205 2.27 12.69 -14.48
CA ASP A 205 3.37 13.38 -15.15
C ASP A 205 4.37 12.38 -15.79
N PRO A 206 4.32 12.19 -17.12
CA PRO A 206 5.29 11.39 -17.86
C PRO A 206 6.75 11.86 -17.68
N ALA A 207 6.99 13.17 -17.51
CA ALA A 207 8.33 13.72 -17.36
C ALA A 207 8.96 13.39 -16.00
N LYS A 208 8.15 13.03 -15.00
CA LYS A 208 8.59 12.54 -13.68
C LYS A 208 8.64 11.02 -13.59
N GLN A 209 8.60 10.32 -14.72
CA GLN A 209 8.83 8.86 -14.79
C GLN A 209 10.29 8.59 -15.14
N ASP A 210 11.12 8.48 -14.12
CA ASP A 210 12.54 8.19 -14.27
C ASP A 210 12.85 6.71 -13.99
N ASP A 211 14.11 6.31 -14.21
CA ASP A 211 14.58 4.97 -13.89
C ASP A 211 14.63 4.71 -12.38
N ALA A 212 14.54 5.76 -11.55
CA ALA A 212 14.50 5.62 -10.11
C ALA A 212 13.19 4.99 -9.64
N ARG A 213 12.06 5.38 -10.23
CA ARG A 213 10.78 4.70 -9.97
C ARG A 213 10.88 3.21 -10.26
N PHE A 214 11.39 2.84 -11.43
CA PHE A 214 11.56 1.42 -11.79
C PHE A 214 12.51 0.73 -10.81
N THR A 215 13.63 1.36 -10.46
CA THR A 215 14.60 0.83 -9.49
C THR A 215 14.01 0.67 -8.09
N ALA A 216 13.06 1.52 -7.68
CA ALA A 216 12.41 1.47 -6.37
C ALA A 216 11.53 0.23 -6.18
N PHE A 217 11.22 -0.53 -7.24
CA PHE A 217 10.58 -1.85 -7.14
C PHE A 217 11.54 -2.95 -6.70
N ARG A 218 12.87 -2.78 -6.85
CA ARG A 218 13.83 -3.85 -6.56
C ARG A 218 13.72 -4.40 -5.13
N PRO A 219 13.65 -3.56 -4.06
CA PRO A 219 13.44 -4.07 -2.71
C PRO A 219 12.09 -4.79 -2.55
N LEU A 220 11.05 -4.31 -3.22
CA LEU A 220 9.72 -4.93 -3.20
C LEU A 220 9.71 -6.33 -3.82
N LEU A 221 10.34 -6.52 -4.99
CA LEU A 221 10.41 -7.85 -5.60
C LEU A 221 11.26 -8.81 -4.76
N ALA A 222 12.30 -8.32 -4.06
CA ALA A 222 13.08 -9.14 -3.14
C ALA A 222 12.27 -9.56 -1.90
N ASP A 223 11.49 -8.65 -1.33
CA ASP A 223 10.60 -8.99 -0.20
C ASP A 223 9.44 -9.89 -0.64
N LEU A 224 8.90 -9.71 -1.87
CA LEU A 224 7.88 -10.59 -2.44
C LEU A 224 8.40 -12.03 -2.59
N ALA A 225 9.64 -12.22 -3.06
CA ALA A 225 10.26 -13.53 -3.15
C ALA A 225 10.34 -14.21 -1.77
N LYS A 226 10.79 -13.47 -0.74
CA LYS A 226 10.83 -13.98 0.64
C LYS A 226 9.43 -14.28 1.19
N LEU A 227 8.42 -13.47 0.85
CA LEU A 227 7.03 -13.73 1.22
C LEU A 227 6.55 -15.07 0.64
N HIS A 228 6.87 -15.32 -0.63
CA HIS A 228 6.56 -16.58 -1.31
C HIS A 228 7.31 -17.77 -0.72
N ASP A 229 8.56 -17.60 -0.31
CA ASP A 229 9.34 -18.65 0.37
C ASP A 229 8.73 -19.04 1.73
N ARG A 230 7.96 -18.13 2.36
CA ARG A 230 7.16 -18.42 3.56
C ARG A 230 5.81 -19.08 3.25
N GLY A 231 5.53 -19.36 1.97
CA GLY A 231 4.25 -19.87 1.51
C GLY A 231 3.10 -18.87 1.65
N VAL A 232 3.40 -17.58 1.76
CA VAL A 232 2.43 -16.49 1.86
C VAL A 232 2.30 -15.79 0.51
N PHE A 233 1.07 -15.50 0.08
CA PHE A 233 0.76 -14.91 -1.22
C PHE A 233 -0.23 -13.77 -1.10
N HIS A 234 -0.09 -12.76 -1.94
CA HIS A 234 -0.95 -11.56 -1.91
C HIS A 234 -2.22 -11.73 -2.75
N LEU A 235 -2.09 -12.29 -3.96
CA LEU A 235 -3.14 -12.63 -4.93
C LEU A 235 -3.98 -11.46 -5.47
N ASP A 236 -3.85 -10.26 -4.91
CA ASP A 236 -4.46 -9.02 -5.42
C ASP A 236 -3.43 -7.90 -5.65
N ILE A 237 -2.27 -8.23 -6.25
CA ILE A 237 -1.24 -7.26 -6.63
C ILE A 237 -1.72 -6.45 -7.84
N LYS A 238 -1.70 -5.12 -7.71
CA LYS A 238 -2.08 -4.16 -8.76
C LYS A 238 -1.61 -2.75 -8.37
N PRO A 239 -1.56 -1.77 -9.29
CA PRO A 239 -1.12 -0.41 -8.97
C PRO A 239 -1.96 0.31 -7.89
N GLU A 240 -3.21 -0.07 -7.67
CA GLU A 240 -4.04 0.44 -6.57
C GLU A 240 -3.61 -0.09 -5.19
N ASN A 241 -2.99 -1.28 -5.15
CA ASN A 241 -2.45 -1.91 -3.94
C ASN A 241 -0.93 -1.73 -3.81
N LEU A 242 -0.36 -0.84 -4.61
CA LEU A 242 1.03 -0.40 -4.48
C LEU A 242 1.04 1.07 -4.05
N ALA A 243 1.89 1.42 -3.10
CA ALA A 243 2.10 2.78 -2.65
C ALA A 243 3.54 3.23 -2.93
N VAL A 244 3.70 4.51 -3.23
CA VAL A 244 4.99 5.14 -3.50
C VAL A 244 5.27 6.26 -2.50
N ARG A 245 6.52 6.30 -2.03
CA ARG A 245 7.08 7.44 -1.30
C ARG A 245 8.01 8.21 -2.21
N THR A 246 7.96 9.53 -2.12
CA THR A 246 8.88 10.42 -2.81
C THR A 246 9.79 11.15 -1.83
N ASP A 247 10.97 11.53 -2.27
CA ASP A 247 11.81 12.50 -1.56
C ASP A 247 11.30 13.94 -1.73
N ALA A 248 12.03 14.92 -1.18
CA ALA A 248 11.70 16.33 -1.25
C ALA A 248 11.70 16.90 -2.69
N SER A 249 12.40 16.26 -3.62
CA SER A 249 12.41 16.62 -5.05
C SER A 249 11.22 16.03 -5.83
N GLY A 250 10.45 15.15 -5.19
CA GLY A 250 9.35 14.42 -5.82
C GLY A 250 9.79 13.14 -6.55
N ARG A 251 11.04 12.72 -6.42
CA ARG A 251 11.56 11.46 -6.99
C ARG A 251 11.10 10.28 -6.15
N VAL A 252 10.68 9.19 -6.80
CA VAL A 252 10.22 7.97 -6.10
C VAL A 252 11.42 7.28 -5.46
N VAL A 253 11.35 7.06 -4.15
CA VAL A 253 12.42 6.41 -3.36
C VAL A 253 12.04 5.02 -2.86
N SER A 254 10.75 4.71 -2.77
CA SER A 254 10.27 3.39 -2.39
C SER A 254 8.94 3.06 -3.02
N VAL A 255 8.76 1.79 -3.36
CA VAL A 255 7.46 1.19 -3.68
C VAL A 255 7.16 0.14 -2.61
N SER A 256 5.93 0.12 -2.12
CA SER A 256 5.49 -0.81 -1.09
C SER A 256 4.15 -1.43 -1.46
N LEU A 257 3.99 -2.71 -1.14
CA LEU A 257 2.73 -3.44 -1.26
C LEU A 257 1.89 -3.16 -0.01
N ILE A 258 0.67 -2.67 -0.22
CA ILE A 258 -0.33 -2.39 0.81
C ILE A 258 -1.51 -3.35 0.61
N ASP A 259 -2.56 -3.25 1.42
CA ASP A 259 -3.76 -4.11 1.29
C ASP A 259 -3.51 -5.59 1.64
N THR A 260 -2.69 -5.83 2.67
CA THR A 260 -2.22 -7.17 3.05
C THR A 260 -3.20 -8.00 3.89
N ASP A 261 -4.39 -7.47 4.18
CA ASP A 261 -5.40 -8.16 5.01
C ASP A 261 -6.06 -9.36 4.28
N GLY A 262 -5.98 -9.39 2.95
CA GLY A 262 -6.45 -10.49 2.11
C GLY A 262 -5.39 -11.56 1.79
N MET A 263 -4.18 -11.47 2.36
CA MET A 263 -3.11 -12.44 2.11
C MET A 263 -3.48 -13.85 2.57
N VAL A 264 -2.90 -14.84 1.90
CA VAL A 264 -3.19 -16.25 2.14
C VAL A 264 -1.92 -17.05 2.41
N LYS A 265 -2.06 -18.15 3.17
CA LYS A 265 -1.05 -19.21 3.26
C LYS A 265 -1.48 -20.36 2.35
N ALA A 266 -0.68 -20.66 1.32
CA ALA A 266 -0.98 -21.78 0.43
C ALA A 266 -0.78 -23.14 1.13
N GLY A 267 -1.19 -24.23 0.47
CA GLY A 267 -1.16 -25.59 1.05
C GLY A 267 -2.48 -26.04 1.69
N ARG A 268 -3.53 -25.22 1.60
CA ARG A 268 -4.92 -25.59 1.91
C ARG A 268 -5.88 -24.97 0.90
N ALA A 269 -7.03 -25.61 0.68
CA ALA A 269 -8.09 -25.03 -0.15
C ALA A 269 -8.47 -23.64 0.38
N LEU A 270 -8.34 -22.63 -0.47
CA LEU A 270 -8.61 -21.23 -0.15
C LEU A 270 -10.08 -20.88 -0.39
N GLY A 271 -10.76 -21.65 -1.24
CA GLY A 271 -12.16 -21.43 -1.59
C GLY A 271 -12.34 -20.19 -2.45
N ASN A 272 -13.26 -19.31 -2.06
CA ASN A 272 -13.51 -18.07 -2.79
C ASN A 272 -12.37 -17.07 -2.55
N ILE A 273 -11.50 -16.95 -3.54
CA ILE A 273 -10.44 -15.93 -3.58
C ILE A 273 -11.00 -14.61 -4.12
N SER A 274 -10.66 -13.50 -3.46
CA SER A 274 -10.92 -12.15 -3.96
C SER A 274 -9.73 -11.71 -4.80
N TYR A 275 -9.98 -11.18 -5.99
CA TYR A 275 -8.93 -10.72 -6.91
C TYR A 275 -9.47 -9.69 -7.88
N THR A 276 -8.55 -8.95 -8.49
CA THR A 276 -8.87 -7.98 -9.55
C THR A 276 -8.81 -8.64 -10.92
N SER A 277 -9.94 -8.57 -11.65
CA SER A 277 -10.03 -9.02 -13.04
C SER A 277 -8.95 -8.35 -13.90
N GLY A 278 -8.16 -9.15 -14.62
CA GLY A 278 -7.01 -8.70 -15.42
C GLY A 278 -5.64 -8.90 -14.75
N TYR A 279 -5.56 -8.98 -13.43
CA TYR A 279 -4.31 -9.26 -12.70
C TYR A 279 -4.17 -10.71 -12.27
N LEU A 280 -5.27 -11.48 -12.27
CA LEU A 280 -5.24 -12.93 -12.10
C LEU A 280 -5.63 -13.63 -13.43
N PRO A 281 -4.70 -14.38 -14.05
CA PRO A 281 -5.03 -15.19 -15.22
C PRO A 281 -6.12 -16.22 -14.91
N PHE A 282 -7.15 -16.27 -15.76
CA PHE A 282 -8.36 -17.07 -15.50
C PHE A 282 -8.06 -18.55 -15.22
N LEU A 283 -7.17 -19.17 -16.00
CA LEU A 283 -6.82 -20.58 -15.82
C LEU A 283 -6.08 -20.86 -14.50
N LEU A 284 -5.34 -19.88 -13.96
CA LEU A 284 -4.70 -20.04 -12.65
C LEU A 284 -5.72 -19.98 -11.49
N LYS A 285 -6.85 -19.29 -11.67
CA LYS A 285 -7.85 -19.08 -10.62
C LYS A 285 -8.27 -20.38 -9.91
N PHE A 286 -8.51 -21.45 -10.66
CA PHE A 286 -8.98 -22.71 -10.09
C PHE A 286 -7.92 -23.37 -9.20
N ASP A 287 -6.66 -23.30 -9.60
CA ASP A 287 -5.57 -23.91 -8.85
C ASP A 287 -5.17 -23.04 -7.65
N VAL A 288 -5.22 -21.71 -7.81
CA VAL A 288 -5.11 -20.78 -6.67
C VAL A 288 -6.22 -21.06 -5.66
N ALA A 289 -7.48 -21.23 -6.09
CA ALA A 289 -8.59 -21.55 -5.18
C ALA A 289 -8.41 -22.89 -4.45
N ARG A 290 -7.70 -23.85 -5.06
CA ARG A 290 -7.30 -25.13 -4.43
C ARG A 290 -6.09 -24.99 -3.49
N GLY A 291 -5.45 -23.83 -3.45
CA GLY A 291 -4.25 -23.58 -2.64
C GLY A 291 -2.97 -24.13 -3.25
N ASP A 292 -2.93 -24.34 -4.57
CA ASP A 292 -1.73 -24.75 -5.29
C ASP A 292 -0.64 -23.69 -5.16
N VAL A 293 0.45 -24.03 -4.47
CA VAL A 293 1.54 -23.11 -4.13
C VAL A 293 2.15 -22.49 -5.39
N ARG A 294 2.33 -23.29 -6.44
CA ARG A 294 2.92 -22.83 -7.70
C ARG A 294 1.99 -21.85 -8.42
N ALA A 295 0.69 -22.15 -8.51
CA ALA A 295 -0.29 -21.25 -9.10
C ALA A 295 -0.38 -19.92 -8.33
N CYS A 296 -0.30 -19.95 -7.00
CA CYS A 296 -0.27 -18.74 -6.19
C CYS A 296 0.97 -17.88 -6.47
N ARG A 297 2.16 -18.50 -6.53
CA ARG A 297 3.41 -17.82 -6.91
C ARG A 297 3.31 -17.20 -8.30
N THR A 298 2.92 -18.00 -9.29
CA THR A 298 2.81 -17.53 -10.68
C THR A 298 1.78 -16.41 -10.84
N ALA A 299 0.68 -16.44 -10.08
CA ALA A 299 -0.31 -15.37 -10.08
C ALA A 299 0.29 -14.04 -9.56
N ASP A 300 0.99 -14.07 -8.43
CA ASP A 300 1.65 -12.88 -7.86
C ASP A 300 2.75 -12.35 -8.79
N GLU A 301 3.58 -13.22 -9.35
CA GLU A 301 4.66 -12.83 -10.27
C GLU A 301 4.11 -12.22 -11.57
N PHE A 302 3.06 -12.81 -12.14
CA PHE A 302 2.36 -12.24 -13.29
C PHE A 302 1.81 -10.84 -12.96
N ALA A 303 1.09 -10.70 -11.84
CA ALA A 303 0.47 -9.46 -11.44
C ALA A 303 1.49 -8.36 -11.12
N MET A 304 2.62 -8.72 -10.50
CA MET A 304 3.73 -7.80 -10.22
C MET A 304 4.42 -7.35 -11.51
N LEU A 305 4.69 -8.28 -12.43
CA LEU A 305 5.27 -7.96 -13.73
C LEU A 305 4.36 -7.04 -14.54
N PHE A 306 3.05 -7.31 -14.54
CA PHE A 306 2.06 -6.47 -15.21
C PHE A 306 2.00 -5.06 -14.59
N SER A 307 2.06 -4.96 -13.26
CA SER A 307 2.11 -3.68 -12.55
C SER A 307 3.41 -2.89 -12.86
N LEU A 308 4.54 -3.58 -12.99
CA LEU A 308 5.81 -2.99 -13.44
C LEU A 308 5.67 -2.40 -14.85
N MET A 309 5.07 -3.14 -15.79
CA MET A 309 4.85 -2.68 -17.16
C MET A 309 3.94 -1.44 -17.20
N GLU A 310 2.84 -1.44 -16.45
CA GLU A 310 1.97 -0.27 -16.32
C GLU A 310 2.70 0.95 -15.73
N SER A 311 3.61 0.71 -14.77
CA SER A 311 4.38 1.79 -14.13
C SER A 311 5.35 2.51 -15.07
N ASP A 312 5.74 1.82 -16.15
CA ASP A 312 6.76 2.21 -17.12
C ASP A 312 6.13 2.54 -18.49
N ALA A 313 4.80 2.40 -18.64
CA ALA A 313 4.11 2.47 -19.92
C ALA A 313 4.29 3.81 -20.65
N CYS A 314 4.47 4.91 -19.93
CA CYS A 314 4.71 6.22 -20.53
C CYS A 314 6.10 6.33 -21.22
N ARG A 315 7.06 5.48 -20.84
CA ARG A 315 8.42 5.44 -21.42
C ARG A 315 8.52 4.56 -22.66
N PHE A 316 7.51 3.72 -22.91
CA PHE A 316 7.48 2.78 -24.02
C PHE A 316 6.23 3.05 -24.85
N PRO A 317 6.31 3.97 -25.84
CA PRO A 317 5.19 4.29 -26.70
C PRO A 317 4.53 3.02 -27.28
N GLY A 318 3.21 2.93 -27.16
CA GLY A 318 2.44 1.76 -27.57
C GLY A 318 2.29 0.66 -26.50
N LEU A 319 2.98 0.75 -25.36
CA LEU A 319 2.80 -0.21 -24.26
C LEU A 319 1.47 -0.01 -23.54
N GLU A 320 1.03 1.23 -23.29
CA GLU A 320 -0.24 1.49 -22.62
C GLU A 320 -1.48 0.98 -23.42
N PRO A 321 -1.64 1.28 -24.72
CA PRO A 321 -2.73 0.70 -25.52
C PRO A 321 -2.74 -0.83 -25.48
N PHE A 322 -1.56 -1.43 -25.61
CA PHE A 322 -1.38 -2.87 -25.51
C PHE A 322 -1.85 -3.42 -24.16
N LEU A 323 -1.45 -2.80 -23.04
CA LEU A 323 -1.89 -3.18 -21.70
C LEU A 323 -3.41 -3.02 -21.50
N ARG A 324 -4.04 -2.06 -22.19
CA ARG A 324 -5.51 -1.88 -22.16
C ARG A 324 -6.25 -2.94 -22.96
N GLU A 325 -5.64 -3.48 -24.01
CA GLU A 325 -6.14 -4.59 -24.82
C GLU A 325 -5.99 -5.94 -24.12
N VAL A 326 -5.13 -6.04 -23.10
CA VAL A 326 -5.12 -7.15 -22.14
C VAL A 326 -6.36 -7.07 -21.27
N ARG A 327 -7.51 -7.38 -21.86
CA ARG A 327 -8.75 -7.64 -21.16
C ARG A 327 -9.25 -9.01 -21.56
N LEU A 328 -9.80 -9.70 -20.58
CA LEU A 328 -10.42 -11.02 -20.76
C LEU A 328 -11.54 -10.85 -21.78
N ASP A 329 -11.51 -11.64 -22.85
CA ASP A 329 -12.70 -11.74 -23.69
C ASP A 329 -13.85 -12.32 -22.86
N ALA A 330 -15.09 -12.22 -23.38
CA ALA A 330 -16.29 -12.68 -22.69
C ALA A 330 -16.27 -14.19 -22.32
N ALA A 331 -15.30 -14.96 -22.84
CA ALA A 331 -15.09 -16.37 -22.53
C ALA A 331 -14.00 -16.60 -21.45
N GLY A 332 -13.49 -15.54 -20.82
CA GLY A 332 -12.45 -15.65 -19.80
C GLY A 332 -11.07 -15.99 -20.38
N ARG A 333 -10.86 -15.86 -21.69
CA ARG A 333 -9.55 -16.00 -22.31
C ARG A 333 -8.88 -14.63 -22.28
N SER A 334 -7.82 -14.50 -21.49
CA SER A 334 -6.80 -13.48 -21.72
C SER A 334 -5.52 -14.22 -21.85
N VAL A 335 -4.88 -14.09 -22.99
CA VAL A 335 -3.45 -13.84 -22.95
C VAL A 335 -3.01 -13.08 -24.20
N PHE A 336 -2.23 -12.02 -23.96
CA PHE A 336 -1.72 -11.01 -24.90
C PHE A 336 -1.95 -11.33 -26.40
N PRO A 337 -2.75 -10.52 -27.12
CA PRO A 337 -3.19 -10.88 -28.47
C PRO A 337 -2.05 -11.02 -29.49
N ASP A 338 -0.87 -10.41 -29.24
CA ASP A 338 0.31 -10.66 -30.07
C ASP A 338 1.61 -10.13 -29.43
N TYR A 339 2.63 -10.98 -29.25
CA TYR A 339 3.99 -10.51 -28.87
C TYR A 339 4.71 -9.79 -30.01
N SER A 340 4.11 -9.75 -31.21
CA SER A 340 4.58 -8.88 -32.29
C SER A 340 4.47 -7.40 -31.92
N CYS A 341 3.77 -7.06 -30.83
CA CYS A 341 3.76 -5.72 -30.27
C CYS A 341 5.21 -5.23 -30.07
N ARG A 342 5.61 -4.30 -30.94
CA ARG A 342 6.95 -3.70 -30.95
C ARG A 342 7.26 -3.06 -29.59
N ALA A 343 6.26 -2.47 -28.95
CA ALA A 343 6.41 -1.83 -27.64
C ALA A 343 6.79 -2.84 -26.55
N LEU A 344 6.13 -4.00 -26.49
CA LEU A 344 6.48 -5.04 -25.52
C LEU A 344 7.87 -5.60 -25.74
N ARG A 345 8.23 -5.91 -26.99
CA ARG A 345 9.59 -6.39 -27.31
C ARG A 345 10.66 -5.39 -26.91
N ASN A 346 10.41 -4.10 -27.14
CA ASN A 346 11.32 -3.03 -26.74
C ASN A 346 11.43 -2.92 -25.22
N TRP A 347 10.29 -3.01 -24.52
CA TRP A 347 10.24 -3.03 -23.06
C TRP A 347 11.07 -4.18 -22.49
N MET A 348 10.86 -5.41 -22.97
CA MET A 348 11.62 -6.57 -22.50
C MET A 348 13.11 -6.47 -22.80
N LYS A 349 13.49 -6.06 -24.03
CA LYS A 349 14.89 -5.86 -24.40
C LYS A 349 15.59 -4.88 -23.47
N THR A 350 14.84 -3.94 -22.90
CA THR A 350 15.34 -2.92 -21.98
C THR A 350 15.32 -3.38 -20.52
N ARG A 351 14.23 -4.00 -20.06
CA ARG A 351 13.93 -4.26 -18.65
C ARG A 351 14.15 -5.70 -18.19
N ILE A 352 14.33 -6.66 -19.10
CA ILE A 352 14.50 -8.08 -18.77
C ILE A 352 15.88 -8.53 -19.24
N LYS A 353 16.58 -9.33 -18.42
CA LYS A 353 17.87 -9.90 -18.84
C LYS A 353 17.65 -10.92 -19.98
N PRO A 354 18.53 -10.97 -21.00
CA PRO A 354 18.30 -11.75 -22.22
C PRO A 354 18.03 -13.24 -21.97
N GLU A 355 18.73 -13.82 -21.00
CA GLU A 355 18.60 -15.22 -20.59
C GLU A 355 17.21 -15.58 -20.04
N TYR A 356 16.42 -14.59 -19.62
CA TYR A 356 15.06 -14.79 -19.10
C TYR A 356 13.95 -14.32 -20.06
N HIS A 357 14.28 -13.91 -21.29
CA HIS A 357 13.28 -13.42 -22.25
C HIS A 357 12.20 -14.45 -22.55
N THR A 358 12.59 -15.71 -22.81
CA THR A 358 11.65 -16.81 -23.05
C THR A 358 10.76 -17.03 -21.84
N LEU A 359 11.34 -17.07 -20.64
CA LEU A 359 10.63 -17.33 -19.40
C LEU A 359 9.58 -16.25 -19.10
N VAL A 360 9.96 -14.98 -19.22
CA VAL A 360 9.06 -13.83 -19.01
C VAL A 360 7.98 -13.77 -20.08
N ARG A 361 8.31 -14.11 -21.33
CA ARG A 361 7.31 -14.25 -22.39
C ARG A 361 6.29 -15.33 -22.04
N ASP A 362 6.74 -16.48 -21.57
CA ASP A 362 5.85 -17.59 -21.24
C ASP A 362 5.02 -17.28 -19.99
N LEU A 363 5.57 -16.58 -19.00
CA LEU A 363 4.81 -16.06 -17.84
C LEU A 363 3.68 -15.12 -18.30
N LEU A 364 3.99 -14.22 -19.24
CA LEU A 364 3.00 -13.27 -19.76
C LEU A 364 1.96 -13.97 -20.64
N HIS A 365 2.36 -14.87 -21.55
CA HIS A 365 1.50 -15.50 -22.57
C HIS A 365 0.78 -16.77 -22.15
N PHE A 366 1.39 -17.57 -21.29
CA PHE A 366 0.82 -18.84 -20.87
C PHE A 366 1.17 -19.07 -19.40
N PRO A 367 0.74 -18.19 -18.49
CA PRO A 367 1.08 -18.29 -17.06
C PRO A 367 0.74 -19.68 -16.49
N TYR A 368 -0.35 -20.29 -16.96
CA TYR A 368 -0.69 -21.67 -16.60
C TYR A 368 0.35 -22.70 -17.06
N LEU A 369 0.88 -22.60 -18.28
CA LEU A 369 1.91 -23.52 -18.80
C LEU A 369 3.28 -23.22 -18.19
N HIS A 370 3.63 -21.94 -17.98
CA HIS A 370 4.83 -21.52 -17.27
C HIS A 370 4.95 -22.23 -15.91
N ARG A 371 3.84 -22.28 -15.16
CA ARG A 371 3.75 -23.01 -13.89
C ARG A 371 4.07 -24.50 -14.00
N VAL A 372 3.61 -25.16 -15.07
CA VAL A 372 3.77 -26.62 -15.26
C VAL A 372 5.15 -26.96 -15.82
N GLY A 373 5.71 -26.11 -16.68
CA GLY A 373 6.96 -26.37 -17.39
C GLY A 373 8.23 -26.04 -16.61
N CYS A 374 8.16 -25.23 -15.55
CA CYS A 374 9.31 -24.85 -14.72
C CYS A 374 9.18 -25.45 -13.32
N ASN A 375 10.08 -26.36 -12.96
CA ASN A 375 10.08 -26.97 -11.62
C ASN A 375 10.34 -25.94 -10.51
N GLU A 376 11.28 -25.01 -10.76
CA GLU A 376 11.60 -23.87 -9.90
C GLU A 376 12.05 -22.69 -10.76
N PRO A 377 11.13 -21.82 -11.22
CA PRO A 377 11.55 -20.63 -11.94
C PRO A 377 12.35 -19.70 -11.01
N PRO A 378 13.36 -18.99 -11.52
CA PRO A 378 14.05 -17.95 -10.75
C PRO A 378 13.04 -16.90 -10.26
N ALA A 379 13.33 -16.22 -9.15
CA ALA A 379 12.44 -15.17 -8.67
C ALA A 379 12.38 -14.01 -9.67
N LEU A 380 11.24 -13.33 -9.76
CA LEU A 380 11.08 -12.20 -10.68
C LEU A 380 12.17 -11.13 -10.52
N VAL A 381 12.65 -10.88 -9.29
CA VAL A 381 13.74 -9.92 -8.99
C VAL A 381 15.02 -10.23 -9.76
N ASP A 382 15.30 -11.51 -10.03
CA ASP A 382 16.48 -11.98 -10.74
C ASP A 382 16.32 -11.88 -12.25
N MET A 383 15.08 -11.87 -12.75
CA MET A 383 14.77 -11.74 -14.16
C MET A 383 14.92 -10.31 -14.68
N ILE A 384 14.72 -9.32 -13.80
CA ILE A 384 14.74 -7.90 -14.16
C ILE A 384 16.18 -7.42 -14.40
N ARG A 385 16.36 -6.70 -15.52
CA ARG A 385 17.52 -5.86 -15.77
C ARG A 385 17.30 -4.50 -15.12
N TRP A 386 17.85 -4.34 -13.93
CA TRP A 386 17.82 -3.07 -13.22
C TRP A 386 18.72 -2.04 -13.92
N PRO A 387 18.26 -0.80 -14.15
CA PRO A 387 19.12 0.29 -14.59
C PRO A 387 20.32 0.43 -13.64
N ALA A 388 21.48 0.80 -14.19
CA ALA A 388 22.60 1.18 -13.34
C ALA A 388 22.11 2.28 -12.39
N SER A 389 22.33 2.10 -11.09
CA SER A 389 22.03 3.15 -10.12
C SER A 389 22.81 4.37 -10.54
N THR A 390 22.13 5.39 -11.05
CA THR A 390 22.73 6.72 -11.17
C THR A 390 23.06 7.12 -9.75
N GLY A 391 24.34 6.97 -9.39
CA GLY A 391 24.82 7.16 -8.03
C GLY A 391 24.31 8.49 -7.50
N ALA A 392 23.58 8.44 -6.40
CA ALA A 392 23.52 9.60 -5.52
C ALA A 392 24.87 9.63 -4.81
N VAL A 393 25.72 10.56 -5.23
CA VAL A 393 26.81 11.10 -4.40
C VAL A 393 26.18 11.98 -3.33
#